data_AF-A0A524IPC8-F1
#
_entry.id   AF-A0A524IPC8-F1
#
_cell.length_a   1.000
_cell.length_b   1.000
_cell.length_c   1.000
_cell.angle_alpha   90.00
_cell.angle_beta   90.00
_cell.angle_gamma   90.00
#
_symmetry.space_group_name_H-M   'P 1'
#
loop_
_entity.id
_entity.type
_entity.pdbx_description
1 polymer ?
#
loop_
_entity_poly.entity_id
_entity_poly.type
_entity_poly.pdbx_seq_one_letter_code
_entity_poly.pdbx_strand_id
1 'polypeptide(L)' 'MKLKPSQPNFSGSRRPSRLGDRLAQHKIDEAQKLTPEQRLLIALESSDFSAALHHACSNKP' A
#
# COMPACT_ATOMS: atom_id res chain seq x y z
N MET A 1 -15.08 0.27 -22.16
CA MET A 1 -14.24 1.35 -21.60
C MET A 1 -13.05 0.70 -20.91
N LYS A 2 -11.84 0.77 -21.49
CA LYS A 2 -10.63 0.18 -20.86
C LYS A 2 -10.13 1.15 -19.78
N LEU A 3 -10.30 0.80 -18.51
CA LEU A 3 -9.71 1.56 -17.40
C LEU A 3 -8.20 1.39 -17.45
N LYS A 4 -7.47 2.46 -17.77
CA LYS A 4 -6.01 2.51 -17.63
C LYS A 4 -5.68 2.44 -16.14
N PRO A 5 -4.71 1.62 -15.70
CA PRO A 5 -4.22 1.69 -14.33
C PRO A 5 -3.51 3.04 -14.16
N SER A 6 -4.14 3.95 -13.42
CA SER A 6 -3.51 5.19 -12.98
C SER A 6 -2.37 4.82 -12.04
N GLN A 7 -1.13 4.93 -12.52
CA GLN A 7 0.01 4.86 -11.62
C GLN A 7 -0.10 6.00 -10.60
N PRO A 8 0.13 5.74 -9.30
CA PRO A 8 0.21 6.81 -8.31
C PRO A 8 1.38 7.73 -8.65
N ASN A 9 1.09 8.98 -9.00
CA ASN A 9 2.09 10.03 -9.16
C ASN A 9 2.69 10.36 -7.79
N PHE A 10 3.79 9.70 -7.44
CA PHE A 10 4.60 10.01 -6.25
C PHE A 10 5.47 11.27 -6.47
N SER A 11 4.88 12.39 -6.91
CA SER A 11 5.59 13.66 -7.12
C SER A 11 5.83 14.44 -5.81
N GLY A 12 6.16 13.72 -4.74
CA GLY A 12 6.65 14.25 -3.47
C GLY A 12 8.01 13.61 -3.17
N SER A 13 9.07 14.17 -3.75
CA SER A 13 10.41 13.58 -3.78
C SER A 13 11.09 13.55 -2.40
N ARG A 14 10.69 12.62 -1.53
CA ARG A 14 11.65 11.93 -0.67
C ARG A 14 12.16 10.75 -1.48
N ARG A 15 13.42 10.79 -1.92
CA ARG A 15 14.04 9.64 -2.61
C ARG A 15 13.71 8.37 -1.81
N PRO A 16 13.13 7.33 -2.43
CA PRO A 16 12.96 6.06 -1.73
C PRO A 16 14.34 5.65 -1.21
N SER A 17 14.43 5.44 0.09
CA SER A 17 15.67 4.95 0.67
C SER A 17 15.87 3.54 0.14
N ARG A 18 17.13 3.15 -0.17
CA ARG A 18 17.45 1.76 -0.56
C ARG A 18 16.88 0.72 0.42
N LEU A 19 16.68 1.13 1.69
CA LEU A 19 16.03 0.34 2.72
C LEU A 19 14.53 0.17 2.45
N GLY A 20 13.82 1.25 2.08
CA GLY A 20 12.40 1.20 1.71
C GLY A 20 12.13 0.29 0.53
N ASP A 21 12.94 0.37 -0.53
CA ASP A 21 12.79 -0.49 -1.71
C ASP A 21 13.01 -1.97 -1.37
N ARG A 22 14.04 -2.28 -0.58
CA ARG A 22 14.31 -3.65 -0.11
C ARG A 22 13.20 -4.20 0.78
N LEU A 23 12.66 -3.35 1.67
CA LEU A 23 11.55 -3.73 2.53
C LEU A 23 10.29 -4.01 1.71
N ALA A 24 10.01 -3.18 0.70
CA ALA A 24 8.88 -3.37 -0.21
C ALA A 24 9.01 -4.69 -0.97
N GLN A 25 10.19 -4.95 -1.55
CA GLN A 25 10.46 -6.20 -2.26
C GLN A 25 10.29 -7.42 -1.35
N HIS A 26 10.87 -7.40 -0.15
CA HIS A 26 10.72 -8.48 0.83
C HIS A 26 9.25 -8.74 1.18
N LYS A 27 8.43 -7.69 1.37
CA LYS A 27 7.00 -7.84 1.65
C LYS A 27 6.24 -8.46 0.47
N ILE A 28 6.61 -8.13 -0.77
CA ILE A 28 6.03 -8.73 -1.97
C ILE A 28 6.38 -10.22 -2.01
N ASP A 29 7.64 -10.58 -1.77
CA ASP A 29 8.11 -11.97 -1.81
C ASP A 29 7.42 -12.82 -0.72
N GLU A 30 7.23 -12.28 0.48
CA GLU A 30 6.47 -12.96 1.55
C GLU A 30 4.98 -13.10 1.21
N ALA A 31 4.36 -12.06 0.64
CA ALA A 31 2.96 -12.12 0.22
C ALA A 31 2.71 -13.17 -0.87
N GLN A 32 3.70 -13.47 -1.72
CA GLN A 32 3.58 -14.51 -2.75
C GLN A 32 3.49 -15.92 -2.17
N LYS A 33 4.03 -16.15 -0.96
CA LYS A 33 3.98 -17.45 -0.26
C LYS A 33 2.61 -17.73 0.37
N LEU A 34 1.78 -16.71 0.52
CA LEU A 34 0.47 -16.81 1.17
C LEU A 34 -0.61 -17.33 0.24
N THR A 35 -1.64 -17.94 0.81
CA THR A 35 -2.83 -18.33 0.05
C THR A 35 -3.62 -17.10 -0.42
N PRO A 36 -4.44 -17.22 -1.48
CA PRO A 36 -5.29 -16.12 -1.92
C PRO A 36 -6.18 -15.54 -0.83
N GLU A 37 -6.74 -16.39 0.03
CA GLU A 37 -7.61 -15.98 1.15
C GLU A 37 -6.84 -15.17 2.20
N GLN A 38 -5.63 -15.60 2.55
CA GLN A 38 -4.76 -14.87 3.47
C GLN A 38 -4.36 -13.50 2.91
N ARG A 39 -4.04 -13.42 1.61
CA ARG A 39 -3.76 -12.15 0.94
C ARG A 39 -4.96 -11.21 0.95
N LEU A 40 -6.17 -11.75 0.77
CA LEU A 40 -7.40 -10.97 0.81
C LEU A 40 -7.63 -10.38 2.20
N LEU A 41 -7.44 -11.17 3.27
CA LEU A 41 -7.58 -10.69 4.64
C LEU A 41 -6.61 -9.53 4.94
N ILE A 42 -5.33 -9.68 4.57
CA ILE A 42 -4.33 -8.62 4.76
C ILE A 42 -4.72 -7.35 3.97
N ALA A 43 -5.24 -7.50 2.75
CA ALA A 43 -5.68 -6.38 1.95
C ALA A 43 -6.83 -5.61 2.62
N LEU A 44 -7.82 -6.33 3.14
CA LEU A 44 -8.95 -5.74 3.88
C LEU A 44 -8.47 -5.00 5.14
N GLU A 45 -7.63 -5.63 5.97
CA GLU A 45 -7.06 -4.98 7.16
C GLU A 45 -6.29 -3.71 6.81
N SER A 46 -5.45 -3.77 5.76
CA SER A 46 -4.67 -2.61 5.31
C SER A 46 -5.56 -1.46 4.81
N SER A 47 -6.69 -1.79 4.19
CA SER A 47 -7.70 -0.82 3.77
C SER A 47 -8.32 -0.13 4.97
N ASP A 48 -8.73 -0.89 5.99
CA ASP A 48 -9.32 -0.34 7.21
C ASP A 48 -8.33 0.56 7.97
N PHE A 49 -7.08 0.15 8.10
CA PHE A 49 -6.03 1.00 8.69
C PHE A 49 -5.81 2.28 7.90
N SER A 50 -5.83 2.21 6.56
CA SER A 50 -5.67 3.40 5.72
C SER A 50 -6.83 4.38 5.89
N ALA A 51 -8.07 3.87 6.00
CA ALA A 51 -9.25 4.68 6.26
C ALA A 51 -9.19 5.32 7.65
N ALA A 52 -8.80 4.56 8.67
CA ALA A 52 -8.63 5.05 10.04
C ALA A 52 -7.54 6.14 10.12
N LEU A 53 -6.39 5.92 9.49
CA LEU A 53 -5.32 6.91 9.42
C LEU A 53 -5.75 8.16 8.65
N HIS A 54 -6.45 8.00 7.53
CA HIS A 54 -6.99 9.13 6.80
C HIS A 54 -7.96 9.93 7.67
N HIS A 55 -8.86 9.28 8.40
CA HIS A 55 -9.76 9.98 9.33
C HIS A 55 -8.99 10.69 10.46
N ALA A 56 -7.99 10.03 11.05
CA ALA A 56 -7.20 10.60 12.15
C ALA A 56 -6.28 11.75 11.72
N CYS A 57 -5.75 11.72 10.50
CA CYS A 57 -4.81 12.70 9.97
C CYS A 57 -5.45 13.75 9.05
N SER A 58 -6.69 13.53 8.61
CA SER A 58 -7.47 14.51 7.85
C SER A 58 -7.84 15.65 8.80
N ASN A 59 -7.01 16.70 8.82
CA ASN A 59 -7.24 17.97 9.52
C ASN A 59 -8.37 18.81 8.90
N LYS A 60 -9.46 18.19 8.43
CA LYS A 60 -10.69 18.91 8.18
C LYS A 60 -11.44 19.03 9.52
N PRO A 61 -11.60 20.24 10.10
CA PRO A 61 -12.74 20.47 10.98
C PRO A 61 -14.05 20.20 10.23
#